data_AF-A0A4Y2BG78-F1
#
_entry.id   AF-A0A4Y2BG78-F1
#
_cell.length_a   1.000
_cell.length_b   1.000
_cell.length_c   1.000
_cell.angle_alpha   90.00
_cell.angle_beta   90.00
_cell.angle_gamma   90.00
#
_symmetry.space_group_name_H-M   'P 1'
#
loop_
_entity.id
_entity.type
_entity.pdbx_description
1 polymer ?
#
loop_
_entity_poly.entity_id
_entity_poly.type
_entity_poly.pdbx_seq_one_letter_code
_entity_poly.pdbx_strand_id
1 'polypeptide(L)'
;MVHLGDGLFATVNTFQKETRVHIRVYSTDDNGFLHPTKEGVSLKPEVWSSVLSSLRTFPALTEPDAVTVVKKDVCIFNQTGNSQIRVSLQRLFQRKDSSFHLVPKRVILRGVQIERL
;
A
#
# COMPACT_ATOMS: atom_id res chain seq x y z
N MET A 1 9.42 -3.30 -12.59
CA MET A 1 9.29 -2.22 -11.57
C MET A 1 8.57 -1.06 -12.24
N VAL A 2 7.51 -0.55 -11.62
CA VAL A 2 6.70 0.56 -12.13
C VAL A 2 6.89 1.75 -11.19
N HIS A 3 7.29 2.90 -11.73
CA HIS A 3 7.42 4.13 -10.96
C HIS A 3 6.05 4.80 -10.82
N LEU A 4 5.62 5.04 -9.59
CA LEU A 4 4.33 5.66 -9.28
C LEU A 4 4.46 7.16 -9.05
N GLY A 5 5.66 7.67 -8.76
CA GLY A 5 5.93 9.07 -8.40
C GLY A 5 6.36 9.21 -6.94
N ASP A 6 7.01 10.33 -6.59
CA ASP A 6 7.47 10.63 -5.23
C ASP A 6 8.38 9.52 -4.63
N GLY A 7 9.23 8.89 -5.45
CA GLY A 7 10.09 7.79 -5.02
C GLY A 7 9.35 6.50 -4.69
N LEU A 8 8.05 6.41 -5.01
CA LEU A 8 7.24 5.22 -4.80
C LEU A 8 7.25 4.32 -6.03
N PHE A 9 7.40 3.02 -5.79
CA PHE A 9 7.42 2.01 -6.84
C PHE A 9 6.55 0.81 -6.51
N ALA A 10 5.93 0.25 -7.56
CA ALA A 10 5.34 -1.08 -7.54
C ALA A 10 6.30 -2.10 -8.16
N THR A 11 6.57 -3.20 -7.47
CA THR A 11 7.42 -4.30 -7.95
C THR A 11 6.77 -5.64 -7.68
N VAL A 12 7.00 -6.61 -8.57
CA VAL A 12 6.67 -8.01 -8.33
C VAL A 12 7.99 -8.74 -8.11
N ASN A 13 8.08 -9.51 -7.05
CA ASN A 13 9.25 -10.29 -6.71
C ASN A 13 8.84 -11.69 -6.27
N THR A 14 9.66 -12.69 -6.58
CA THR A 14 9.49 -14.06 -6.10
C THR A 14 10.69 -14.44 -5.25
N PHE A 15 10.46 -14.74 -3.98
CA PHE A 15 11.50 -15.17 -3.06
C PHE A 15 11.06 -16.45 -2.34
N GLN A 16 11.92 -17.47 -2.29
CA GLN A 16 11.59 -18.77 -1.71
C GLN A 16 10.25 -19.36 -2.22
N LYS A 17 10.01 -19.28 -3.54
CA LYS A 17 8.76 -19.71 -4.21
C LYS A 17 7.50 -18.90 -3.87
N GLU A 18 7.62 -17.85 -3.07
CA GLU A 18 6.52 -16.95 -2.74
C GLU A 18 6.59 -15.69 -3.60
N THR A 19 5.62 -15.51 -4.49
CA THR A 19 5.47 -14.29 -5.30
C THR A 19 4.72 -13.23 -4.51
N ARG A 20 5.24 -12.00 -4.49
CA ARG A 20 4.64 -10.86 -3.80
C ARG A 20 4.68 -9.60 -4.65
N VAL A 21 3.65 -8.79 -4.50
CA VAL A 21 3.57 -7.43 -5.04
C VAL A 21 3.95 -6.46 -3.93
N HIS A 22 4.96 -5.64 -4.18
CA HIS A 22 5.44 -4.63 -3.26
C HIS A 22 5.04 -3.25 -3.77
N ILE A 23 4.45 -2.43 -2.89
CA ILE A 23 4.33 -0.98 -3.10
C ILE A 23 5.17 -0.34 -2.01
N ARG A 24 6.25 0.34 -2.40
CA ARG A 24 7.29 0.75 -1.45
C ARG A 24 7.95 2.05 -1.86
N VAL A 25 8.28 2.87 -0.86
CA VAL A 25 9.11 4.06 -1.02
C VAL A 25 10.57 3.62 -1.11
N TYR A 26 11.27 4.16 -2.09
CA TYR A 26 12.71 3.95 -2.28
C TYR A 26 13.45 5.24 -1.94
N SER A 27 14.62 5.08 -1.33
CA SER A 27 15.60 6.15 -1.14
C SER A 27 16.71 6.01 -2.16
N THR A 28 17.23 7.13 -2.64
CA THR A 28 18.40 7.15 -3.53
C THR A 28 19.66 7.38 -2.69
N ASP A 29 20.72 6.61 -2.90
CA ASP A 29 22.03 6.86 -2.29
C ASP A 29 22.86 7.90 -3.06
N ASP A 30 24.03 8.25 -2.53
CA ASP A 30 24.93 9.25 -3.11
C ASP A 30 25.44 8.86 -4.51
N ASN A 31 25.39 7.57 -4.85
CA ASN A 31 25.78 7.04 -6.15
C ASN A 31 24.60 6.94 -7.13
N GLY A 32 23.40 7.36 -6.72
CA GLY A 32 22.19 7.30 -7.53
C GLY A 32 21.46 5.95 -7.50
N PHE A 33 21.87 4.99 -6.67
CA PHE A 33 21.19 3.69 -6.58
C PHE A 33 19.94 3.76 -5.70
N LEU A 34 18.88 3.10 -6.16
CA LEU A 34 17.61 3.03 -5.46
C LEU A 34 17.60 1.87 -4.45
N HIS A 35 17.31 2.19 -3.19
CA HIS A 35 17.20 1.24 -2.09
C HIS A 35 15.78 1.24 -1.52
N PRO A 36 15.15 0.06 -1.36
CA PRO A 36 13.83 -0.03 -0.76
C PRO A 36 13.86 0.34 0.73
N THR A 37 13.00 1.27 1.16
CA THR A 37 12.87 1.64 2.57
C THR A 37 11.92 0.71 3.32
N LYS A 38 11.72 0.93 4.63
CA LYS A 38 10.69 0.19 5.40
C LYS A 38 9.26 0.66 5.13
N GLU A 39 9.07 1.84 4.56
CA GLU A 39 7.75 2.39 4.23
C GLU A 39 7.19 1.74 2.97
N GLY A 40 6.23 0.83 3.15
CA GLY A 40 5.69 0.04 2.06
C GLY A 40 4.94 -1.20 2.53
N VAL A 41 4.15 -1.76 1.64
CA VAL A 41 3.44 -3.04 1.84
C VAL A 41 4.02 -4.13 0.92
N SER A 42 3.82 -5.38 1.30
CA SER A 42 4.17 -6.55 0.48
C SER A 42 3.02 -7.53 0.58
N LEU A 43 2.37 -7.77 -0.56
CA LEU A 43 1.07 -8.40 -0.66
C LEU A 43 1.17 -9.66 -1.49
N LYS A 44 0.40 -10.68 -1.12
CA LYS A 44 0.20 -11.83 -2.00
C LYS A 44 -0.63 -11.41 -3.24
N PRO A 45 -0.48 -12.06 -4.40
CA PRO A 45 -1.19 -11.68 -5.62
C PRO A 45 -2.71 -11.58 -5.45
N GLU A 46 -3.32 -12.48 -4.70
CA GLU A 46 -4.77 -12.50 -4.44
C GLU A 46 -5.24 -11.33 -3.55
N VAL A 47 -4.40 -10.92 -2.60
CA VAL A 47 -4.64 -9.74 -1.76
C VAL A 47 -4.47 -8.47 -2.61
N TRP A 48 -3.43 -8.45 -3.46
CA TRP A 48 -3.18 -7.36 -4.41
C TRP A 48 -4.37 -7.10 -5.34
N SER A 49 -4.90 -8.13 -5.98
CA SER A 49 -6.09 -8.00 -6.83
C SER A 49 -7.28 -7.42 -6.07
N SER A 50 -7.49 -7.85 -4.82
CA SER A 50 -8.57 -7.33 -3.97
C SER A 50 -8.34 -5.86 -3.60
N VAL A 51 -7.08 -5.46 -3.31
CA VAL A 51 -6.72 -4.06 -3.05
C VAL A 51 -7.00 -3.18 -4.26
N LEU A 52 -6.61 -3.60 -5.47
CA LEU A 52 -6.89 -2.86 -6.70
C LEU A 52 -8.39 -2.64 -6.91
N SER A 53 -9.20 -3.69 -6.75
CA SER A 53 -10.66 -3.58 -6.84
C SER A 53 -11.21 -2.61 -5.80
N SER A 54 -10.76 -2.72 -4.54
CA SER A 54 -11.20 -1.81 -3.48
C SER A 54 -10.81 -0.37 -3.76
N LEU A 55 -9.58 -0.10 -4.21
CA LEU A 55 -9.11 1.26 -4.52
C LEU A 55 -9.94 1.95 -5.61
N ARG A 56 -10.41 1.19 -6.61
CA ARG A 56 -11.24 1.73 -7.70
C ARG A 56 -12.64 2.14 -7.25
N THR A 57 -13.16 1.50 -6.21
CA THR A 57 -14.50 1.77 -5.66
C THR A 57 -14.43 2.51 -4.34
N PHE A 58 -13.24 2.87 -3.85
CA PHE A 58 -13.06 3.40 -2.51
C PHE A 58 -13.61 4.83 -2.45
N PRO A 59 -14.53 5.15 -1.52
CA PRO A 59 -15.20 6.45 -1.43
C PRO A 59 -14.28 7.54 -0.82
N ALA A 60 -13.04 7.64 -1.29
CA ALA A 60 -12.01 8.48 -0.69
C ALA A 60 -12.33 10.00 -0.72
N LEU A 61 -13.28 10.43 -1.57
CA LEU A 61 -13.72 11.82 -1.63
C LEU A 61 -14.95 12.11 -0.78
N THR A 62 -15.78 11.11 -0.50
CA THR A 62 -17.10 11.32 0.11
C THR A 62 -17.11 11.04 1.61
N GLU A 63 -16.18 10.22 2.10
CA GLU A 63 -16.12 9.82 3.51
C GLU A 63 -14.68 9.94 4.05
N PRO A 64 -14.31 11.07 4.69
CA PRO A 64 -12.95 11.36 5.15
C PRO A 64 -12.32 10.32 6.07
N ASP A 65 -13.16 9.61 6.83
CA ASP A 65 -12.75 8.58 7.81
C ASP A 65 -13.02 7.15 7.32
N ALA A 66 -13.32 6.97 6.02
CA ALA A 66 -13.57 5.65 5.46
C ALA A 66 -12.38 4.71 5.68
N VAL A 67 -12.71 3.48 6.08
CA VAL A 67 -11.75 2.38 6.22
C VAL A 67 -12.31 1.13 5.55
N THR A 68 -11.47 0.38 4.87
CA THR A 68 -11.83 -0.92 4.30
C THR A 68 -10.74 -1.94 4.61
N VAL A 69 -11.15 -3.09 5.16
CA VAL A 69 -10.26 -4.22 5.42
C VAL A 69 -10.31 -5.18 4.24
N VAL A 70 -9.15 -5.46 3.65
CA VAL A 70 -8.98 -6.36 2.51
C VAL A 70 -8.37 -7.68 2.99
N LYS A 71 -9.15 -8.76 2.84
CA LYS A 71 -8.74 -10.15 3.12
C LYS A 71 -8.11 -10.37 4.52
N LYS A 72 -8.42 -9.49 5.49
CA LYS A 72 -7.82 -9.48 6.84
C LYS A 72 -6.28 -9.31 6.87
N ASP A 73 -5.66 -8.83 5.77
CA ASP A 73 -4.18 -8.65 5.66
C ASP A 73 -3.78 -7.19 5.42
N VAL A 74 -4.70 -6.36 4.89
CA VAL A 74 -4.45 -4.94 4.63
C VAL A 74 -5.66 -4.11 4.99
N CYS A 75 -5.44 -2.94 5.55
CA CYS A 75 -6.44 -1.89 5.67
C CYS A 75 -6.12 -0.76 4.68
N ILE A 76 -7.16 -0.26 4.02
CA ILE A 76 -7.16 0.96 3.23
C ILE A 76 -7.85 2.02 4.09
N PHE A 77 -7.14 3.09 4.42
CA PHE A 77 -7.71 4.23 5.12
C PHE A 77 -7.77 5.41 4.18
N ASN A 78 -8.87 6.14 4.21
CA ASN A 78 -8.88 7.48 3.66
C ASN A 78 -8.00 8.40 4.53
N GLN A 79 -7.24 9.27 3.88
CA GLN A 79 -6.51 10.36 4.51
C GLN A 79 -6.84 11.63 3.74
N THR A 80 -7.88 12.34 4.17
CA THR A 80 -8.15 13.65 3.60
C THR A 80 -7.11 14.64 4.16
N GLY A 81 -6.25 15.17 3.28
CA GLY A 81 -5.29 16.21 3.62
C GLY A 81 -5.22 17.24 2.50
N ASN A 82 -5.53 18.49 2.81
CA ASN A 82 -5.50 19.63 1.87
C ASN A 82 -6.35 19.42 0.59
N SER A 83 -7.56 18.88 0.72
CA SER A 83 -8.49 18.64 -0.40
C SER A 83 -7.97 17.70 -1.50
N GLN A 84 -6.89 16.96 -1.25
CA GLN A 84 -6.38 15.93 -2.14
C GLN A 84 -6.74 14.54 -1.62
N ILE A 85 -7.19 13.67 -2.53
CA ILE A 85 -7.38 12.25 -2.23
C ILE A 85 -6.03 11.64 -1.87
N ARG A 86 -5.92 11.15 -0.65
CA ARG A 86 -4.84 10.27 -0.24
C ARG A 86 -5.44 9.06 0.44
N VAL A 87 -4.89 7.90 0.12
CA VAL A 87 -5.23 6.65 0.81
C VAL A 87 -3.97 6.10 1.44
N SER A 88 -4.09 5.54 2.63
CA SER A 88 -3.00 4.80 3.24
C SER A 88 -3.29 3.31 3.18
N LEU A 89 -2.32 2.54 2.67
CA LEU A 89 -2.31 1.09 2.74
C LEU A 89 -1.44 0.68 3.92
N GLN A 90 -2.01 -0.08 4.84
CA GLN A 90 -1.33 -0.52 6.05
C GLN A 90 -1.60 -2.00 6.29
N ARG A 91 -0.55 -2.77 6.62
CA ARG A 91 -0.72 -4.20 6.87
C ARG A 91 -1.47 -4.43 8.18
N LEU A 92 -2.38 -5.38 8.14
CA LEU A 92 -3.11 -5.92 9.28
C LEU A 92 -2.64 -7.35 9.50
N PHE A 93 -2.46 -7.77 10.75
CA PHE A 93 -2.25 -9.18 11.05
C PHE A 93 -3.05 -9.59 12.28
N GLN A 94 -3.45 -10.85 12.30
CA GLN A 94 -4.10 -11.45 13.44
C GLN A 94 -3.04 -12.08 14.36
N ARG A 95 -3.12 -11.78 15.66
CA ARG A 95 -2.31 -12.40 16.70
C ARG A 95 -2.91 -13.73 17.15
N LYS A 96 -2.14 -14.50 17.92
CA LYS A 96 -2.55 -15.80 18.47
C LYS A 96 -3.77 -15.71 19.41
N ASP A 97 -3.93 -14.58 20.09
CA ASP A 97 -5.09 -14.24 20.93
C ASP A 97 -6.31 -13.78 20.11
N SER A 98 -6.29 -13.99 18.79
CA SER A 98 -7.30 -13.55 17.82
C SER A 98 -7.45 -12.04 17.66
N SER A 99 -6.67 -11.21 18.35
CA SER A 99 -6.68 -9.76 18.17
C SER A 99 -6.05 -9.33 16.85
N PHE A 100 -6.54 -8.24 16.27
CA PHE A 100 -5.99 -7.67 15.03
C PHE A 100 -5.10 -6.47 15.34
N HIS A 101 -3.95 -6.40 14.68
CA HIS A 101 -2.97 -5.34 14.88
C HIS A 101 -2.52 -4.75 13.54
N LEU A 102 -2.45 -3.43 13.49
CA LEU A 102 -1.85 -2.71 12.36
C LEU A 102 -0.33 -2.65 12.53
N VAL A 103 0.38 -2.96 11.44
CA VAL A 103 1.83 -2.75 11.38
C VAL A 103 2.08 -1.24 11.31
N PRO A 104 2.99 -0.65 12.12
CA PRO A 104 3.20 0.80 12.13
C PRO A 104 3.58 1.39 10.76
N LYS A 105 4.23 0.59 9.91
CA LYS A 105 4.66 0.97 8.57
C LYS A 105 3.50 0.92 7.59
N ARG A 106 3.37 1.98 6.80
CA ARG A 106 2.30 2.16 5.81
C ARG A 106 2.85 2.79 4.54
N VAL A 107 2.07 2.76 3.47
CA VAL A 107 2.33 3.55 2.27
C VAL A 107 1.16 4.47 2.02
N ILE A 108 1.45 5.71 1.63
CA ILE A 108 0.44 6.70 1.25
C ILE A 108 0.45 6.79 -0.27
N LEU A 109 -0.73 6.67 -0.86
CA LEU A 109 -0.98 6.81 -2.28
C LEU A 109 -1.84 8.06 -2.53
N ARG A 110 -1.43 8.88 -3.49
CA ARG A 110 -2.23 9.98 -4.04
C ARG A 110 -3.09 9.47 -5.19
N GLY A 111 -4.15 10.21 -5.55
CA GLY A 111 -5.01 9.86 -6.70
C GLY A 111 -4.23 9.51 -7.97
N VAL A 112 -3.27 10.35 -8.38
CA VAL A 112 -2.41 10.11 -9.56
C VAL A 112 -1.53 8.86 -9.47
N GLN A 113 -1.20 8.40 -8.25
CA GLN A 113 -0.45 7.15 -8.04
C GLN A 113 -1.38 5.94 -8.14
N ILE A 114 -2.63 6.07 -7.67
CA ILE A 114 -3.65 5.02 -7.77
C ILE A 114 -4.00 4.75 -9.23
N GLU A 115 -4.09 5.78 -10.07
CA GLU A 115 -4.34 5.65 -11.51
C GLU A 115 -3.25 4.88 -12.27
N ARG A 116 -2.05 4.77 -11.68
CA ARG A 116 -0.89 4.06 -12.26
C ARG A 116 -0.78 2.61 -11.79
N LEU A 117 -1.65 2.15 -10.88
CA LEU A 117 -1.70 0.80 -10.32
C LEU A 117 -2.65 -0.12 -11.09
#